data_AF-A0A6A4MJI9-F1
#
_entry.id   AF-A0A6A4MJI9-F1
#
_cell.length_a   1.000
_cell.length_b   1.000
_cell.length_c   1.000
_cell.angle_alpha   90.00
_cell.angle_beta   90.00
_cell.angle_gamma   90.00
#
_symmetry.space_group_name_H-M   'P 1'
#
loop_
_entity.id
_entity.type
_entity.pdbx_description
1 polymer ?
#
loop_
_entity_poly.entity_id
_entity_poly.type
_entity_poly.pdbx_seq_one_letter_code
_entity_poly.pdbx_strand_id
1 'polypeptide(L)'
;MHLPFRSPDQVALLDYGQVKDLPDSLRLGYAKLVLAIADNDPIRASESYRELGIDTLSKCEDEQKEMLKLAQTMFDTKMPPGVTMLQPFSEGSSIKKISVQAFPEELFSVLRTVHLLRGLSVGLGINYSCAEQWRPIAEEALYLAGRLKGGLRSLFVR
;
A
#
# COMPACT_ATOMS: atom_id res chain seq x y z
N MET A 1 19.59 -20.21 -30.63
CA MET A 1 18.71 -19.48 -29.69
C MET A 1 19.22 -19.77 -28.28
N HIS A 2 20.05 -18.88 -27.74
CA HIS A 2 20.61 -18.99 -26.39
C HIS A 2 19.98 -17.85 -25.57
N LEU A 3 19.12 -18.20 -24.61
CA LEU A 3 18.76 -17.27 -23.55
C LEU A 3 19.96 -17.22 -22.60
N PRO A 4 20.63 -16.06 -22.42
CA PRO A 4 21.78 -15.99 -21.53
C PRO A 4 21.28 -16.15 -20.09
N PHE A 5 21.99 -16.98 -19.34
CA PHE A 5 21.88 -17.11 -17.90
C PHE A 5 21.82 -15.73 -17.24
N ARG A 6 20.69 -15.41 -16.60
CA ARG A 6 20.62 -14.31 -15.64
C ARG A 6 21.46 -14.68 -14.42
N SER A 7 22.10 -13.70 -13.80
CA SER A 7 22.72 -13.87 -12.47
C SER A 7 21.67 -14.41 -11.49
N PRO A 8 22.06 -15.26 -10.51
CA PRO A 8 21.13 -15.93 -9.59
C PRO A 8 20.20 -14.97 -8.81
N ASP A 9 20.52 -13.68 -8.77
CA ASP A 9 19.81 -12.66 -7.98
C ASP A 9 18.74 -11.88 -8.77
N GLN A 10 18.42 -12.27 -10.02
CA GLN A 10 17.44 -11.57 -10.85
C GLN A 10 16.16 -12.39 -11.09
N VAL A 11 15.01 -11.81 -10.77
CA VAL A 11 13.69 -12.42 -11.01
C VAL A 11 13.18 -12.07 -12.41
N ALA A 12 12.72 -13.07 -13.18
CA ALA A 12 12.11 -12.88 -14.49
C ALA A 12 10.59 -12.74 -14.38
N LEU A 13 10.06 -11.62 -14.87
CA LEU A 13 8.62 -11.39 -15.04
C LEU A 13 8.23 -11.81 -16.46
N LEU A 14 7.41 -12.86 -16.55
CA LEU A 14 7.04 -13.49 -17.83
C LEU A 14 5.57 -13.27 -18.20
N ASP A 15 4.71 -13.01 -17.21
CA ASP A 15 3.27 -12.85 -17.40
C ASP A 15 2.87 -11.38 -17.22
N TYR A 16 2.17 -10.84 -18.22
CA TYR A 16 1.65 -9.47 -18.27
C TYR A 16 0.13 -9.44 -18.48
N GLY A 17 -0.57 -10.58 -18.36
CA GLY A 17 -2.00 -10.69 -18.65
C GLY A 17 -2.93 -9.92 -17.69
N GLN A 18 -2.41 -9.47 -16.54
CA GLN A 18 -3.14 -8.70 -15.53
C GLN A 18 -2.63 -7.26 -15.36
N VAL A 19 -1.89 -6.73 -16.34
CA VAL A 19 -1.47 -5.32 -16.33
C VAL A 19 -2.69 -4.41 -16.40
N LYS A 20 -2.68 -3.35 -15.59
CA LYS A 20 -3.73 -2.33 -15.52
C LYS A 20 -3.09 -0.95 -15.53
N ASP A 21 -3.70 -0.04 -16.28
CA ASP A 21 -3.34 1.38 -16.23
C ASP A 21 -4.01 2.02 -15.01
N LEU A 22 -3.21 2.70 -14.19
CA LEU A 22 -3.69 3.47 -13.06
C LEU A 22 -3.61 4.96 -13.41
N PRO A 23 -4.74 5.70 -13.39
CA PRO A 23 -4.74 7.14 -13.64
C PRO A 23 -3.74 7.89 -12.76
N ASP A 24 -3.10 8.93 -13.29
CA ASP A 24 -2.06 9.67 -12.58
C ASP A 24 -2.52 10.26 -11.24
N SER A 25 -3.78 10.71 -11.16
CA SER A 25 -4.38 11.19 -9.91
C SER A 25 -4.37 10.11 -8.83
N LEU A 26 -4.80 8.90 -9.17
CA LEU A 26 -4.81 7.75 -8.26
C LEU A 26 -3.39 7.27 -7.95
N ARG A 27 -2.49 7.25 -8.95
CA ARG A 27 -1.09 6.88 -8.77
C ARG A 27 -0.40 7.80 -7.76
N LEU A 28 -0.58 9.11 -7.88
CA LEU A 28 0.01 10.09 -6.97
C LEU A 28 -0.70 10.11 -5.60
N GLY A 29 -2.03 9.92 -5.56
CA GLY A 29 -2.75 9.76 -4.31
C GLY A 29 -2.29 8.52 -3.54
N TYR A 30 -2.06 7.42 -4.24
CA TYR A 30 -1.58 6.18 -3.65
C TYR A 30 -0.14 6.32 -3.15
N ALA A 31 0.72 7.05 -3.86
CA ALA A 31 2.06 7.39 -3.37
C ALA A 31 2.02 8.13 -2.03
N LYS A 32 1.09 9.08 -1.83
CA LYS A 32 0.91 9.74 -0.53
C LYS A 32 0.46 8.75 0.55
N LEU A 33 -0.46 7.84 0.22
CA LEU A 33 -0.93 6.81 1.14
C LEU A 33 0.22 5.89 1.57
N VAL A 34 1.08 5.48 0.65
CA VAL A 34 2.29 4.68 0.93
C VAL A 34 3.17 5.38 1.95
N LEU A 35 3.46 6.68 1.78
CA LEU A 35 4.24 7.45 2.75
C LEU A 35 3.55 7.56 4.10
N ALA A 36 2.24 7.80 4.12
CA ALA A 36 1.48 7.86 5.37
C ALA A 36 1.55 6.53 6.16
N ILE A 37 1.42 5.40 5.47
CA ILE A 37 1.55 4.07 6.09
C ILE A 37 2.98 3.86 6.60
N ALA A 38 3.99 4.15 5.78
CA ALA A 38 5.39 3.98 6.13
C ALA A 38 5.83 4.89 7.30
N ASP A 39 5.25 6.09 7.42
CA ASP A 39 5.48 7.04 8.51
C ASP A 39 4.65 6.72 9.77
N ASN A 40 3.71 5.76 9.69
CA ASN A 40 2.67 5.54 10.69
C ASN A 40 1.91 6.83 11.04
N ASP A 41 1.58 7.63 10.02
CA ASP A 41 0.89 8.92 10.16
C ASP A 41 -0.63 8.77 9.91
N PRO A 42 -1.46 8.75 10.97
CA PRO A 42 -2.89 8.52 10.84
C PRO A 42 -3.64 9.70 10.21
N ILE A 43 -3.09 10.92 10.32
CA ILE A 43 -3.71 12.11 9.74
C ILE A 43 -3.53 12.08 8.22
N ARG A 44 -2.30 11.84 7.75
CA ARG A 44 -2.00 11.73 6.31
C ARG A 44 -2.68 10.54 5.67
N ALA A 45 -2.88 9.44 6.41
CA ALA A 45 -3.61 8.28 5.90
C ALA A 45 -5.09 8.64 5.62
N SER A 46 -5.74 9.34 6.56
CA SER A 46 -7.12 9.83 6.38
C SER A 46 -7.24 10.82 5.22
N GLU A 47 -6.30 11.75 5.09
CA GLU A 47 -6.24 12.69 3.96
C GLU A 47 -6.08 11.97 2.62
N SER A 48 -5.20 10.97 2.56
CA SER A 48 -4.96 10.19 1.34
C SER A 48 -6.17 9.37 0.93
N TYR A 49 -6.94 8.81 1.88
CA TYR A 49 -8.20 8.12 1.58
C TYR A 49 -9.21 9.03 0.89
N ARG A 50 -9.38 10.27 1.40
CA ARG A 50 -10.26 11.27 0.77
C ARG A 50 -9.78 11.65 -0.63
N GLU A 51 -8.48 11.87 -0.83
CA GLU A 51 -7.93 12.22 -2.15
C GLU A 51 -8.06 11.06 -3.15
N LEU A 52 -8.01 9.82 -2.68
CA LEU A 52 -8.24 8.62 -3.48
C LEU A 52 -9.72 8.39 -3.80
N GLY A 53 -10.66 9.12 -3.18
CA GLY A 53 -12.10 8.87 -3.34
C GLY A 53 -12.57 7.59 -2.62
N ILE A 54 -11.85 7.17 -1.57
CA ILE A 54 -12.29 6.08 -0.69
C ILE A 54 -13.16 6.69 0.40
N ASP A 55 -14.47 6.58 0.25
CA ASP A 55 -15.42 7.10 1.23
C ASP A 55 -15.57 6.12 2.39
N THR A 56 -15.37 6.62 3.60
CA THR A 56 -15.46 5.84 4.83
C THR A 56 -16.39 6.50 5.83
N LEU A 57 -17.14 5.68 6.57
CA LEU A 57 -17.93 6.13 7.71
C LEU A 57 -17.37 5.54 8.99
N SER A 58 -16.84 6.40 9.85
CA SER A 58 -16.41 6.03 11.19
C SER A 58 -17.58 6.07 12.17
N LYS A 59 -17.61 5.10 13.09
CA LYS A 59 -18.51 5.10 14.26
C LYS A 59 -17.75 5.14 15.59
N CYS A 60 -16.47 5.52 15.57
CA CYS A 60 -15.59 5.43 16.73
C CYS A 60 -14.87 6.75 17.04
N GLU A 61 -14.54 6.96 18.32
CA GLU A 61 -13.83 8.15 18.81
C GLU A 61 -12.35 8.20 18.34
N ASP A 62 -11.71 7.04 18.14
CA ASP A 62 -10.32 6.92 17.64
C ASP A 62 -10.24 6.79 16.09
N GLU A 63 -11.06 7.55 15.36
CA GLU A 63 -11.21 7.45 13.91
C GLU A 63 -9.88 7.42 13.15
N GLN A 64 -8.97 8.36 13.42
CA GLN A 64 -7.71 8.48 12.68
C GLN A 64 -6.81 7.25 12.85
N LYS A 65 -6.74 6.68 14.07
CA LYS A 65 -5.94 5.48 14.34
C LYS A 65 -6.52 4.26 13.64
N GLU A 66 -7.84 4.10 13.69
CA GLU A 66 -8.51 3.00 13.02
C GLU A 66 -8.42 3.14 11.48
N MET A 67 -8.40 4.37 10.95
CA MET A 67 -8.15 4.64 9.52
C MET A 67 -6.74 4.19 9.10
N LEU A 68 -5.71 4.51 9.89
CA LEU A 68 -4.36 4.01 9.62
C LEU A 68 -4.29 2.49 9.65
N LYS A 69 -4.96 1.86 10.63
CA LYS A 69 -5.01 0.41 10.74
C LYS A 69 -5.75 -0.23 9.55
N LEU A 70 -6.82 0.41 9.06
CA LEU A 70 -7.51 0.01 7.84
C LEU A 70 -6.58 0.14 6.63
N ALA A 71 -5.85 1.24 6.49
CA ALA A 71 -4.86 1.45 5.43
C ALA A 71 -3.76 0.37 5.43
N GLN A 72 -3.18 0.06 6.58
CA GLN A 72 -2.20 -1.03 6.73
C GLN A 72 -2.80 -2.41 6.38
N THR A 73 -4.07 -2.63 6.75
CA THR A 73 -4.78 -3.88 6.46
C THR A 73 -5.10 -4.03 4.97
N MET A 74 -5.40 -2.94 4.28
CA MET A 74 -5.75 -2.98 2.86
C MET A 74 -4.51 -2.87 1.94
N PHE A 75 -3.53 -2.05 2.30
CA PHE A 75 -2.49 -1.58 1.39
C PHE A 75 -1.05 -1.78 1.88
N ASP A 76 -0.84 -2.56 2.93
CA ASP A 76 0.49 -3.05 3.30
C ASP A 76 0.54 -4.58 3.30
N THR A 77 1.71 -5.18 3.15
CA THR A 77 1.90 -6.63 3.28
C THR A 77 2.26 -7.05 4.70
N LYS A 78 2.70 -6.11 5.54
CA LYS A 78 3.11 -6.39 6.93
C LYS A 78 1.93 -6.94 7.73
N MET A 79 2.19 -8.01 8.46
CA MET A 79 1.22 -8.59 9.37
C MET A 79 1.41 -8.00 10.78
N PRO A 80 0.32 -7.72 11.52
CA PRO A 80 0.42 -7.35 12.92
C PRO A 80 1.15 -8.43 13.72
N PRO A 81 1.93 -8.07 14.77
CA PRO A 81 2.63 -9.04 15.60
C PRO A 81 1.68 -10.11 16.15
N GLY A 82 2.09 -11.39 16.05
CA GLY A 82 1.30 -12.52 16.54
C GLY A 82 0.12 -12.92 15.65
N VAL A 83 -0.10 -12.25 14.51
CA VAL A 83 -1.17 -12.57 13.57
C VAL A 83 -0.60 -13.27 12.34
N THR A 84 -1.00 -14.52 12.14
CA THR A 84 -0.63 -15.31 10.95
C THR A 84 -1.66 -15.21 9.83
N MET A 85 -2.88 -14.77 10.15
CA MET A 85 -3.98 -14.59 9.19
C MET A 85 -4.87 -13.42 9.61
N LEU A 86 -5.11 -12.48 8.69
CA LEU A 86 -6.09 -11.42 8.91
C LEU A 86 -7.49 -11.99 8.71
N GLN A 87 -8.28 -12.09 9.78
CA GLN A 87 -9.68 -12.49 9.72
C GLN A 87 -10.58 -11.25 9.67
N PRO A 88 -11.09 -10.86 8.48
CA PRO A 88 -11.86 -9.62 8.31
C PRO A 88 -13.19 -9.59 9.09
N PHE A 89 -13.70 -10.73 9.55
CA PHE A 89 -14.95 -10.84 10.32
C PHE A 89 -14.77 -11.07 11.82
N SER A 90 -13.54 -11.06 12.34
CA SER A 90 -13.30 -11.13 13.79
C SER A 90 -13.95 -9.95 14.52
N GLU A 91 -14.30 -10.11 15.79
CA GLU A 91 -15.00 -9.07 16.57
C GLU A 91 -14.18 -7.77 16.72
N GLY A 92 -12.85 -7.85 16.65
CA GLY A 92 -11.94 -6.69 16.71
C GLY A 92 -11.53 -6.10 15.35
N SER A 93 -12.16 -6.52 14.23
CA SER A 93 -11.73 -6.07 12.90
C SER A 93 -12.10 -4.61 12.63
N SER A 94 -11.16 -3.85 12.07
CA SER A 94 -11.37 -2.42 11.76
C SER A 94 -12.47 -2.21 10.70
N ILE A 95 -12.77 -3.23 9.87
CA ILE A 95 -13.90 -3.22 8.93
C ILE A 95 -15.26 -3.08 9.64
N LYS A 96 -15.40 -3.61 10.87
CA LYS A 96 -16.64 -3.41 11.66
C LYS A 96 -16.74 -2.00 12.25
N LYS A 97 -15.62 -1.32 12.42
CA LYS A 97 -15.53 0.02 13.04
C LYS A 97 -15.59 1.15 12.01
N ILE A 98 -15.04 0.91 10.82
CA ILE A 98 -15.01 1.83 9.68
C ILE A 98 -15.62 1.11 8.48
N SER A 99 -16.80 1.57 8.07
CA SER A 99 -17.47 1.05 6.88
C SER A 99 -16.96 1.78 5.65
N VAL A 100 -16.39 1.06 4.68
CA VAL A 100 -16.09 1.62 3.35
C VAL A 100 -17.40 1.71 2.57
N GLN A 101 -17.79 2.91 2.17
CA GLN A 101 -19.04 3.20 1.44
C GLN A 101 -18.82 3.29 -0.07
N ALA A 102 -17.71 3.89 -0.49
CA ALA A 102 -17.31 3.98 -1.88
C ALA A 102 -15.83 3.60 -2.00
N PHE A 103 -15.51 2.87 -3.06
CA PHE A 103 -14.15 2.46 -3.36
C PHE A 103 -13.94 2.53 -4.88
N PRO A 104 -12.97 3.32 -5.38
CA PRO A 104 -12.70 3.46 -6.81
C PRO A 104 -12.34 2.11 -7.44
N GLU A 105 -12.89 1.85 -8.63
CA GLU A 105 -12.76 0.55 -9.28
C GLU A 105 -11.30 0.21 -9.60
N GLU A 106 -10.54 1.20 -10.06
CA GLU A 106 -9.14 1.06 -10.46
C GLU A 106 -8.26 0.63 -9.27
N LEU A 107 -8.60 1.06 -8.06
CA LEU A 107 -7.87 0.69 -6.84
C LEU A 107 -8.09 -0.78 -6.44
N PHE A 108 -9.09 -1.48 -6.98
CA PHE A 108 -9.25 -2.92 -6.70
C PHE A 108 -8.07 -3.72 -7.27
N SER A 109 -7.50 -3.27 -8.39
CA SER A 109 -6.31 -3.91 -8.96
C SER A 109 -5.11 -3.79 -8.01
N VAL A 110 -4.90 -2.60 -7.43
CA VAL A 110 -3.85 -2.33 -6.45
C VAL A 110 -4.06 -3.16 -5.18
N LEU A 111 -5.28 -3.14 -4.63
CA LEU A 111 -5.66 -3.92 -3.45
C LEU A 111 -5.40 -5.42 -3.64
N ARG A 112 -5.82 -5.97 -4.78
CA ARG A 112 -5.58 -7.39 -5.11
C ARG A 112 -4.10 -7.71 -5.20
N THR A 113 -3.31 -6.86 -5.86
CA THR A 113 -1.86 -7.04 -5.96
C THR A 113 -1.21 -7.06 -4.58
N VAL A 114 -1.54 -6.11 -3.70
CA VAL A 114 -1.01 -6.09 -2.33
C VAL A 114 -1.40 -7.35 -1.56
N HIS A 115 -2.65 -7.80 -1.67
CA HIS A 115 -3.10 -9.02 -0.98
C HIS A 115 -2.43 -10.30 -1.50
N LEU A 116 -2.15 -10.38 -2.80
CA LEU A 116 -1.37 -11.48 -3.38
C LEU A 116 0.08 -11.44 -2.89
N LEU A 117 0.72 -10.26 -2.88
CA LEU A 117 2.07 -10.09 -2.32
C LEU A 117 2.12 -10.42 -0.82
N ARG A 118 1.07 -10.09 -0.07
CA ARG A 118 0.91 -10.46 1.35
C ARG A 118 0.84 -11.98 1.49
N GLY A 119 -0.01 -12.65 0.70
CA GLY A 119 -0.13 -14.10 0.70
C GLY A 119 1.19 -14.81 0.36
N LEU A 120 1.91 -14.29 -0.63
CA LEU A 120 3.25 -14.78 -0.99
C LEU A 120 4.25 -14.59 0.15
N SER A 121 4.26 -13.40 0.77
CA SER A 121 5.13 -13.09 1.90
C SER A 121 4.91 -14.05 3.07
N VAL A 122 3.64 -14.29 3.43
CA VAL A 122 3.25 -15.26 4.45
C VAL A 122 3.67 -16.68 4.07
N GLY A 123 3.45 -17.10 2.82
CA GLY A 123 3.84 -18.42 2.32
C GLY A 123 5.36 -18.65 2.34
N LEU A 124 6.16 -17.60 2.17
CA LEU A 124 7.62 -17.62 2.28
C LEU A 124 8.13 -17.46 3.72
N GLY A 125 7.24 -17.26 4.70
CA GLY A 125 7.62 -17.03 6.10
C GLY A 125 8.30 -15.68 6.36
N ILE A 126 8.10 -14.69 5.48
CA ILE A 126 8.66 -13.34 5.63
C ILE A 126 7.59 -12.36 6.09
N ASN A 127 7.91 -11.54 7.10
CA ASN A 127 7.07 -10.41 7.50
C ASN A 127 7.71 -9.12 6.98
N TYR A 128 7.15 -8.59 5.90
CA TYR A 128 7.73 -7.52 5.11
C TYR A 128 6.67 -6.45 4.86
N SER A 129 7.04 -5.17 4.94
CA SER A 129 6.16 -4.04 4.63
C SER A 129 6.45 -3.53 3.23
N CYS A 130 5.50 -3.69 2.30
CA CYS A 130 5.64 -3.09 0.98
C CYS A 130 5.57 -1.56 1.06
N ALA A 131 4.83 -0.99 2.02
CA ALA A 131 4.75 0.45 2.18
C ALA A 131 6.11 1.07 2.58
N GLU A 132 6.81 0.47 3.55
CA GLU A 132 8.16 0.92 3.94
C GLU A 132 9.14 0.86 2.76
N GLN A 133 8.96 -0.10 1.85
CA GLN A 133 9.91 -0.43 0.80
C GLN A 133 9.63 0.32 -0.50
N TRP A 134 8.37 0.68 -0.72
CA TRP A 134 7.94 1.55 -1.80
C TRP A 134 8.10 3.03 -1.47
N ARG A 135 8.44 3.39 -0.23
CA ARG A 135 8.75 4.77 0.19
C ARG A 135 9.62 5.54 -0.83
N PRO A 136 10.82 5.08 -1.24
CA PRO A 136 11.66 5.83 -2.16
C PRO A 136 11.00 6.07 -3.53
N ILE A 137 10.23 5.08 -4.01
CA ILE A 137 9.50 5.16 -5.29
C ILE A 137 8.34 6.16 -5.18
N ALA A 138 7.63 6.16 -4.04
CA ALA A 138 6.55 7.10 -3.76
C ALA A 138 7.06 8.54 -3.61
N GLU A 139 8.18 8.75 -2.92
CA GLU A 139 8.84 10.05 -2.79
C GLU A 139 9.30 10.58 -4.14
N GLU A 140 9.93 9.74 -4.98
CA GLU A 140 10.33 10.10 -6.33
C GLU A 140 9.12 10.49 -7.19
N ALA A 141 8.05 9.70 -7.19
CA ALA A 141 6.84 9.98 -7.93
C ALA A 141 6.21 11.33 -7.54
N LEU A 142 6.17 11.64 -6.24
CA LEU A 142 5.63 12.89 -5.72
C LEU A 142 6.55 14.08 -5.99
N TYR A 143 7.87 13.89 -5.92
CA TYR A 143 8.85 14.91 -6.27
C TYR A 143 8.75 15.31 -7.74
N LEU A 144 8.72 14.31 -8.65
CA LEU A 144 8.59 14.55 -10.10
C LEU A 144 7.27 15.25 -10.45
N ALA A 145 6.21 14.99 -9.67
CA ALA A 145 4.91 15.67 -9.82
C ALA A 145 4.85 17.05 -9.14
N GLY A 146 5.94 17.53 -8.52
CA GLY A 146 5.98 18.80 -7.79
C GLY A 146 5.17 18.82 -6.48
N ARG A 147 4.77 17.66 -5.97
CA ARG A 147 3.95 17.49 -4.75
C ARG A 147 4.76 17.27 -3.48
N LEU A 148 6.07 17.06 -3.61
CA LEU A 148 7.00 16.95 -2.48
C LEU A 148 8.12 17.99 -2.63
N LYS A 149 8.41 18.75 -1.57
CA LYS A 149 9.50 19.74 -1.54
C LYS A 149 10.68 19.19 -0.73
N GLY A 150 11.76 18.84 -1.41
CA GLY A 150 12.99 18.29 -0.82
C GLY A 150 13.76 17.51 -1.89
N GLY A 151 15.02 17.85 -2.13
CA GLY A 151 15.78 17.31 -3.28
C GLY A 151 16.11 15.83 -3.15
N LEU A 152 16.09 15.10 -4.29
CA LEU A 152 16.43 13.68 -4.45
C LEU A 152 17.75 13.21 -3.77
N ARG A 153 18.62 14.14 -3.35
CA ARG A 153 19.96 13.87 -2.85
C ARG A 153 20.02 13.17 -1.48
N SER A 154 18.93 13.14 -0.70
CA SER A 154 18.89 12.42 0.58
C SER A 154 18.29 11.01 0.50
N LEU A 155 17.71 10.62 -0.64
CA LEU A 155 16.92 9.39 -0.77
C LEU A 155 17.70 8.16 -1.27
N PHE A 156 18.84 8.39 -1.93
CA PHE A 156 19.72 7.33 -2.46
C PHE A 156 20.98 7.08 -1.62
N VAL A 157 21.08 7.69 -0.43
CA VAL A 157 22.23 7.52 0.48
C VAL A 157 21.76 6.83 1.76
N ARG A 158 21.24 5.61 1.67
CA ARG A 158 21.22 4.61 2.76
C ARG A 158 21.26 3.21 2.19
#